data_AF-A0A9Q1CPP4-F1
#
_entry.id   AF-A0A9Q1CPP4-F1
#
_cell.length_a   1.000
_cell.length_b   1.000
_cell.length_c   1.000
_cell.angle_alpha   90.00
_cell.angle_beta   90.00
_cell.angle_gamma   90.00
#
_symmetry.space_group_name_H-M   'P 1'
#
loop_
_entity.id
_entity.type
_entity.pdbx_description
1 polymer ?
#
loop_
_entity_poly.entity_id
_entity_poly.type
_entity_poly.pdbx_seq_one_letter_code
_entity_poly.pdbx_strand_id
1 'polypeptide(L)'
;MCGFILSEAAPLGIVTAHFHVIEFQARGSPHTHGFLWVKGSPVFDEDSDKDICEFIDKYITCSKQATDNNAKALVERFQTHHIPPVAGNTERCLVVFCFQDLQTVKLSFQGSLRMTRMNQGCTGDLSEILKSAHVSKETYESALKISSHGSTIVLKRDLNEVWINNYNLELLQTSRANIDVQFILDPYACIMYIVSYMIKGENCVGDLLKAAAKECNSGDVKTQMKKVAAAFKNSREVSAQEAVYRQLSMPLKRSSRQVVFINTNPKDKRVAMLKRKDVIDKMEDDEDFFQTSLLDRYQARPDSLEDVTLAEFTASYRPMYTKSVTSQKQQDSSGRKLHLKHGLGMIAKRQKDAVIRYQIPNITKHEEEFFRTLLMLYLSWREEAEMKGTVLLTWRHLNKTEKL
;
A
#
# COMPACT_ATOMS: atom_id res chain seq x y z
N MET A 1 -17.37 5.07 0.28
CA MET A 1 -16.28 5.56 1.15
C MET A 1 -15.08 6.09 0.36
N CYS A 2 -14.31 5.28 -0.40
CA CYS A 2 -13.12 5.79 -1.12
C CYS A 2 -13.40 6.95 -2.09
N GLY A 3 -14.54 6.95 -2.78
CA GLY A 3 -14.94 8.07 -3.64
C GLY A 3 -15.13 9.38 -2.87
N PHE A 4 -15.62 9.32 -1.63
CA PHE A 4 -15.80 10.50 -0.77
C PHE A 4 -14.46 11.01 -0.22
N ILE A 5 -13.59 10.12 0.25
CA ILE A 5 -12.23 10.47 0.71
C ILE A 5 -11.43 11.18 -0.39
N LEU A 6 -11.60 10.76 -1.65
CA LEU A 6 -10.88 11.31 -2.80
C LEU A 6 -11.64 12.45 -3.51
N SER A 7 -12.79 12.88 -2.97
CA SER A 7 -13.60 13.94 -3.56
C SER A 7 -13.10 15.33 -3.17
N GLU A 8 -13.65 16.35 -3.81
CA GLU A 8 -13.38 17.76 -3.49
C GLU A 8 -13.84 18.17 -2.09
N ALA A 9 -14.71 17.39 -1.44
CA ALA A 9 -15.10 17.60 -0.04
C ALA A 9 -13.91 17.47 0.92
N ALA A 10 -12.89 16.69 0.54
CA ALA A 10 -11.62 16.57 1.26
C ALA A 10 -11.76 16.34 2.79
N PRO A 11 -12.52 15.32 3.24
CA PRO A 11 -12.84 15.10 4.68
C PRO A 11 -11.62 14.83 5.56
N LEU A 12 -10.50 14.42 4.95
CA LEU A 12 -9.19 14.20 5.58
C LEU A 12 -8.11 15.10 4.95
N GLY A 13 -8.51 16.19 4.29
CA GLY A 13 -7.64 17.01 3.46
C GLY A 13 -7.47 16.46 2.04
N ILE A 14 -6.68 17.18 1.22
CA ILE A 14 -6.49 16.87 -0.20
C ILE A 14 -5.55 15.67 -0.34
N VAL A 15 -6.07 14.52 -0.73
CA VAL A 15 -5.29 13.28 -0.88
C VAL A 15 -4.50 13.30 -2.21
N THR A 16 -3.16 13.30 -2.12
CA THR A 16 -2.26 13.30 -3.29
C THR A 16 -1.85 11.89 -3.71
N ALA A 17 -1.77 10.96 -2.76
CA ALA A 17 -1.53 9.55 -3.03
C ALA A 17 -2.31 8.66 -2.06
N HIS A 18 -2.65 7.46 -2.48
CA HIS A 18 -3.29 6.47 -1.63
C HIS A 18 -2.92 5.05 -2.08
N PHE A 19 -3.06 4.12 -1.15
CA PHE A 19 -3.03 2.69 -1.39
C PHE A 19 -4.00 2.02 -0.42
N HIS A 20 -4.81 1.10 -0.89
CA HIS A 20 -5.62 0.27 -0.01
C HIS A 20 -5.87 -1.11 -0.58
N VAL A 21 -6.15 -2.04 0.33
CA VAL A 21 -6.51 -3.43 0.07
C VAL A 21 -7.80 -3.76 0.81
N ILE A 22 -8.55 -4.68 0.23
CA ILE A 22 -9.77 -5.22 0.82
C ILE A 22 -9.45 -6.58 1.42
N GLU A 23 -9.51 -6.67 2.75
CA GLU A 23 -9.40 -7.91 3.51
C GLU A 23 -10.80 -8.44 3.84
N PHE A 24 -11.00 -9.75 3.70
CA PHE A 24 -12.20 -10.42 4.20
C PHE A 24 -11.83 -11.22 5.44
N GLN A 25 -12.32 -10.79 6.59
CA GLN A 25 -12.15 -11.53 7.84
C GLN A 25 -13.21 -12.64 7.94
N ALA A 26 -12.95 -13.66 8.75
CA ALA A 26 -13.90 -14.73 9.06
C ALA A 26 -15.25 -14.21 9.63
N ARG A 27 -15.28 -12.97 10.13
CA ARG A 27 -16.48 -12.26 10.64
C ARG A 27 -17.39 -11.67 9.55
N GLY A 28 -17.05 -11.88 8.27
CA GLY A 28 -17.97 -11.74 7.14
C GLY A 28 -17.83 -10.44 6.33
N SER A 29 -17.67 -9.27 6.96
CA SER A 29 -17.66 -7.99 6.24
C SER A 29 -16.28 -7.59 5.69
N PRO A 30 -16.20 -6.92 4.52
CA PRO A 30 -14.94 -6.43 3.96
C PRO A 30 -14.36 -5.30 4.82
N HIS A 31 -13.06 -5.39 5.08
CA HIS A 31 -12.28 -4.36 5.75
C HIS A 31 -11.35 -3.69 4.74
N THR A 32 -11.25 -2.36 4.82
CA THR A 32 -10.31 -1.60 3.99
C THR A 32 -9.11 -1.23 4.83
N HIS A 33 -7.94 -1.76 4.46
CA HIS A 33 -6.66 -1.39 5.07
C HIS A 33 -5.84 -0.61 4.07
N GLY A 34 -5.23 0.50 4.47
CA GLY A 34 -4.50 1.35 3.55
C GLY A 34 -3.90 2.58 4.19
N PHE A 35 -3.23 3.39 3.37
CA PHE A 35 -2.74 4.71 3.76
C PHE A 35 -3.22 5.78 2.77
N LEU A 36 -3.24 7.01 3.28
CA LEU A 36 -3.55 8.22 2.54
C LEU A 36 -2.39 9.19 2.73
N TRP A 37 -1.92 9.77 1.63
CA TRP A 37 -0.94 10.85 1.63
C TRP A 37 -1.68 12.16 1.43
N VAL A 38 -1.69 13.02 2.43
CA VAL A 38 -2.46 14.27 2.44
C VAL A 38 -1.53 15.43 2.09
N LYS A 39 -1.98 16.34 1.23
CA LYS A 39 -1.20 17.53 0.85
C LYS A 39 -0.98 18.42 2.07
N GLY A 40 0.27 18.73 2.37
CA GLY A 40 0.63 19.61 3.48
C GLY A 40 0.40 18.99 4.86
N SER A 41 0.34 17.65 4.96
CA SER A 41 0.45 16.99 6.26
C SER A 41 1.85 17.20 6.84
N PRO A 42 1.98 17.46 8.14
CA PRO A 42 3.28 17.54 8.79
C PRO A 42 4.00 16.20 8.74
N VAL A 43 5.32 16.22 8.82
CA VAL A 43 6.21 15.06 8.82
C VAL A 43 6.76 14.87 10.23
N PHE A 44 6.56 13.66 10.76
CA PHE A 44 7.09 13.26 12.05
C PHE A 44 8.63 13.33 12.06
N ASP A 45 9.23 13.78 13.15
CA ASP A 45 10.66 14.08 13.33
C ASP A 45 11.22 15.26 12.50
N GLU A 46 10.43 15.90 11.64
CA GLU A 46 10.84 17.10 10.87
C GLU A 46 10.08 18.37 11.31
N ASP A 47 8.75 18.28 11.44
CA ASP A 47 7.89 19.37 11.87
C ASP A 47 7.69 19.37 13.39
N SER A 48 7.17 20.47 13.94
CA SER A 48 6.98 20.59 15.39
C SER A 48 5.85 19.69 15.89
N ASP A 49 5.99 19.17 17.12
CA ASP A 49 4.94 18.40 17.81
C ASP A 49 3.60 19.16 17.84
N LYS A 50 3.66 20.50 17.92
CA LYS A 50 2.48 21.35 17.91
C LYS A 50 1.74 21.27 16.58
N ASP A 51 2.44 21.38 15.46
CA ASP A 51 1.83 21.31 14.12
C ASP A 51 1.24 19.93 13.86
N ILE A 52 1.91 18.88 14.33
CA ILE A 52 1.42 17.50 14.27
C ILE A 52 0.14 17.34 15.09
N CYS A 53 0.11 17.82 16.35
CA CYS A 53 -1.07 17.77 17.20
C CYS A 53 -2.25 18.53 16.58
N GLU A 54 -2.03 19.77 16.10
CA GLU A 54 -3.07 20.58 15.46
C GLU A 54 -3.61 19.91 14.20
N PHE A 55 -2.76 19.27 13.40
CA PHE A 55 -3.19 18.52 12.23
C PHE A 55 -4.04 17.29 12.61
N ILE A 56 -3.63 16.55 13.65
CA ILE A 56 -4.36 15.38 14.13
C ILE A 56 -5.73 15.79 14.68
N ASP A 57 -5.78 16.79 15.57
CA ASP A 57 -7.00 17.28 16.21
C ASP A 57 -8.02 17.82 15.18
N LYS A 58 -7.52 18.31 14.03
CA LYS A 58 -8.38 18.75 12.92
C LYS A 58 -9.17 17.61 12.27
N TYR A 59 -8.58 16.43 12.13
CA TYR A 59 -9.16 15.35 11.31
C TYR A 59 -9.54 14.09 12.10
N ILE A 60 -8.95 13.87 13.28
CA ILE A 60 -9.08 12.65 14.05
C ILE A 60 -9.58 13.02 15.44
N THR A 61 -10.60 12.30 15.90
CA THR A 61 -11.13 12.41 17.25
C THR A 61 -11.43 11.02 17.80
N CYS A 62 -11.48 10.92 19.11
CA CYS A 62 -12.00 9.75 19.82
C CYS A 62 -13.11 10.17 20.81
N SER A 63 -13.66 11.36 20.64
CA SER A 63 -14.66 11.88 21.56
C SER A 63 -16.05 11.30 21.32
N LYS A 64 -16.79 11.10 22.41
CA LYS A 64 -18.22 10.79 22.46
C LYS A 64 -19.09 12.04 22.30
N GLN A 65 -18.53 13.22 22.56
CA GLN A 65 -19.21 14.51 22.52
C GLN A 65 -19.29 15.01 21.07
N ALA A 66 -20.08 14.33 20.24
CA ALA A 66 -20.37 14.83 18.91
C ALA A 66 -21.35 16.03 18.97
N THR A 67 -21.25 16.93 18.00
CA THR A 67 -21.99 18.19 17.91
C THR A 67 -23.52 18.03 17.84
N ASP A 68 -24.02 16.84 17.50
CA ASP A 68 -25.45 16.51 17.48
C ASP A 68 -25.76 15.08 17.99
N ASN A 69 -27.03 14.83 18.31
CA ASN A 69 -27.52 13.56 18.84
C ASN A 69 -27.34 12.38 17.86
N ASN A 70 -27.36 12.62 16.55
CA ASN A 70 -27.22 11.57 15.55
C ASN A 70 -25.79 11.07 15.48
N ALA A 71 -24.81 11.97 15.47
CA ALA A 71 -23.41 11.64 15.47
C ALA A 71 -23.02 10.85 16.73
N LYS A 72 -23.56 11.23 17.90
CA LYS A 72 -23.35 10.47 19.14
C LYS A 72 -23.84 9.03 19.03
N ALA A 73 -25.04 8.83 18.46
CA ALA A 73 -25.58 7.49 18.22
C ALA A 73 -24.71 6.66 17.25
N LEU A 74 -24.09 7.30 16.26
CA LEU A 74 -23.15 6.63 15.36
C LEU A 74 -21.86 6.21 16.07
N VAL A 75 -21.30 7.07 16.93
CA VAL A 75 -20.09 6.76 17.71
C VAL A 75 -20.35 5.58 18.66
N GLU A 76 -21.47 5.62 19.38
CA GLU A 76 -21.88 4.53 20.27
C GLU A 76 -22.06 3.21 19.51
N ARG A 77 -22.66 3.27 18.32
CA ARG A 77 -22.97 2.07 17.54
C ARG A 77 -21.77 1.47 16.81
N PHE A 78 -20.88 2.30 16.28
CA PHE A 78 -19.86 1.85 15.32
C PHE A 78 -18.42 2.00 15.82
N GLN A 79 -18.15 2.90 16.76
CA GLN A 79 -16.78 3.18 17.24
C GLN A 79 -16.51 2.71 18.67
N THR A 80 -17.56 2.37 19.42
CA THR A 80 -17.39 1.90 20.80
C THR A 80 -17.14 0.39 20.82
N HIS A 81 -15.96 -0.01 21.29
CA HIS A 81 -15.68 -1.41 21.55
C HIS A 81 -16.45 -1.90 22.79
N HIS A 82 -17.34 -2.85 22.58
CA HIS A 82 -17.94 -3.60 23.68
C HIS A 82 -17.06 -4.81 23.99
N ILE A 83 -16.50 -4.87 25.21
CA ILE A 83 -15.84 -6.08 25.71
C ILE A 83 -16.90 -7.20 25.74
N PRO A 84 -16.73 -8.33 25.04
CA PRO A 84 -17.56 -9.49 25.28
C PRO A 84 -17.35 -9.94 26.73
N PRO A 85 -18.41 -10.30 27.49
CA PRO A 85 -18.20 -10.92 28.79
C PRO A 85 -17.32 -12.15 28.58
N VAL A 86 -16.10 -12.10 29.11
CA VAL A 86 -15.17 -13.23 29.01
C VAL A 86 -15.80 -14.38 29.79
N ALA A 87 -16.25 -15.41 29.08
CA ALA A 87 -16.63 -16.69 29.68
C ALA A 87 -15.34 -17.35 30.19
N GLY A 88 -15.01 -17.08 31.45
CA GLY A 88 -13.85 -17.64 32.13
C GLY A 88 -13.32 -16.66 33.19
N ASN A 89 -13.18 -17.15 34.42
CA ASN A 89 -12.61 -16.47 35.59
C ASN A 89 -11.13 -16.07 35.39
N THR A 90 -10.85 -15.23 34.41
CA THR A 90 -9.55 -14.58 34.25
C THR A 90 -9.77 -13.09 34.27
N GLU A 91 -9.49 -12.49 35.44
CA GLU A 91 -9.49 -11.06 35.70
C GLU A 91 -8.42 -10.35 34.86
N ARG A 92 -8.66 -10.18 33.56
CA ARG A 92 -7.83 -9.33 32.70
C ARG A 92 -8.68 -8.18 32.19
N CYS A 93 -8.70 -7.09 32.96
CA CYS A 93 -9.06 -5.78 32.44
C CYS A 93 -7.84 -5.20 31.71
N LEU A 94 -7.99 -4.91 30.42
CA LEU A 94 -7.01 -4.11 29.69
C LEU A 94 -7.43 -2.64 29.84
N VAL A 95 -6.88 -1.94 30.83
CA VAL A 95 -6.85 -0.47 30.80
C VAL A 95 -5.49 -0.13 30.24
N VAL A 96 -5.44 0.42 29.02
CA VAL A 96 -4.17 0.84 28.42
C VAL A 96 -3.78 2.16 29.09
N PHE A 97 -3.07 2.06 30.20
CA PHE A 97 -2.08 3.06 30.55
C PHE A 97 -0.78 2.68 29.84
N CYS A 98 -0.30 3.53 28.93
CA CYS A 98 1.03 3.35 28.36
C CYS A 98 2.05 3.72 29.45
N PHE A 99 2.44 2.76 30.28
CA PHE A 99 3.58 2.88 31.19
C PHE A 99 4.48 1.68 30.96
N GLN A 100 5.75 1.92 30.67
CA GLN A 100 6.71 0.86 30.37
C GLN A 100 7.77 0.58 31.40
N ASP A 101 7.82 1.32 32.51
CA ASP A 101 8.78 0.97 33.54
C ASP A 101 8.15 0.19 34.69
N LEU A 102 7.79 -1.05 34.38
CA LEU A 102 7.25 -2.01 35.34
C LEU A 102 8.25 -2.37 36.45
N GLN A 103 9.53 -1.95 36.41
CA GLN A 103 10.48 -2.18 37.51
C GLN A 103 10.62 -0.97 38.43
N THR A 104 10.73 0.24 37.87
CA THR A 104 10.83 1.47 38.66
C THR A 104 9.51 1.82 39.36
N VAL A 105 8.36 1.53 38.71
CA VAL A 105 7.02 1.66 39.31
C VAL A 105 6.72 0.49 40.25
N LYS A 106 7.19 -0.74 40.00
CA LYS A 106 6.98 -1.87 40.95
C LYS A 106 7.63 -1.63 42.31
N LEU A 107 8.78 -0.95 42.36
CA LEU A 107 9.48 -0.69 43.63
C LEU A 107 8.85 0.47 44.41
N SER A 108 8.20 1.41 43.73
CA SER A 108 7.47 2.52 44.37
C SER A 108 5.99 2.22 44.65
N PHE A 109 5.40 1.20 44.00
CA PHE A 109 3.99 0.80 44.13
C PHE A 109 3.82 -0.61 44.75
N GLN A 110 4.56 -0.94 45.81
CA GLN A 110 4.43 -2.22 46.53
C GLN A 110 3.19 -2.35 47.43
N GLY A 111 2.22 -1.45 47.35
CA GLY A 111 0.98 -1.58 48.12
C GLY A 111 -0.22 -1.03 47.36
N SER A 112 -1.14 -1.92 46.96
CA SER A 112 -2.54 -1.60 46.69
C SER A 112 -2.96 -0.95 45.36
N LEU A 113 -2.59 -1.52 44.21
CA LEU A 113 -3.41 -1.36 43.01
C LEU A 113 -3.93 -2.72 42.48
N ARG A 114 -4.89 -3.30 43.20
CA ARG A 114 -5.92 -4.14 42.57
C ARG A 114 -6.89 -3.18 41.86
N MET A 115 -6.60 -2.84 40.61
CA MET A 115 -7.53 -2.06 39.79
C MET A 115 -8.80 -2.88 39.57
N THR A 116 -9.85 -2.46 40.25
CA THR A 116 -11.19 -3.03 40.24
C THR A 116 -11.74 -2.98 38.82
N ARG A 117 -12.63 -3.92 38.45
CA ARG A 117 -13.40 -3.88 37.19
C ARG A 117 -13.92 -2.45 36.95
N MET A 118 -13.34 -1.70 36.02
CA MET A 118 -13.98 -0.50 35.47
C MET A 118 -15.01 -0.95 34.42
N ASN A 119 -15.97 -1.76 34.86
CA ASN A 119 -17.24 -1.91 34.17
C ASN A 119 -18.04 -0.63 34.44
N GLN A 120 -18.48 0.02 33.37
CA GLN A 120 -19.63 0.95 33.34
C GLN A 120 -19.88 1.73 34.65
N GLY A 121 -19.27 2.92 34.80
CA GLY A 121 -19.70 3.82 35.88
C GLY A 121 -18.67 4.75 36.52
N CYS A 122 -17.41 4.79 36.08
CA CYS A 122 -16.53 5.88 36.52
C CYS A 122 -16.98 7.19 35.87
N THR A 123 -17.78 7.96 36.62
CA THR A 123 -18.19 9.34 36.32
C THR A 123 -17.23 10.38 36.91
N GLY A 124 -16.08 9.94 37.43
CA GLY A 124 -15.12 10.81 38.11
C GLY A 124 -14.22 11.58 37.16
N ASP A 125 -13.80 12.76 37.58
CA ASP A 125 -12.78 13.57 36.91
C ASP A 125 -11.39 12.89 37.02
N LEU A 126 -10.49 13.12 36.05
CA LEU A 126 -9.12 12.59 36.05
C LEU A 126 -8.41 12.86 37.39
N SER A 127 -8.67 14.03 37.98
CA SER A 127 -8.16 14.44 39.29
C SER A 127 -8.54 13.46 40.42
N GLU A 128 -9.73 12.87 40.39
CA GLU A 128 -10.19 11.93 41.41
C GLU A 128 -9.50 10.57 41.27
N ILE A 129 -9.30 10.12 40.03
CA ILE A 129 -8.57 8.89 39.75
C ILE A 129 -7.11 9.03 40.19
N LEU A 130 -6.46 10.13 39.84
CA LEU A 130 -5.07 10.40 40.24
C LEU A 130 -4.93 10.44 41.77
N LYS A 131 -5.88 11.07 42.49
CA LYS A 131 -5.92 11.05 43.96
C LYS A 131 -6.07 9.64 44.52
N SER A 132 -6.99 8.84 43.97
CA SER A 132 -7.22 7.45 44.42
C SER A 132 -6.02 6.54 44.18
N ALA A 133 -5.25 6.82 43.12
CA ALA A 133 -4.04 6.08 42.77
C ALA A 133 -2.78 6.61 43.48
N HIS A 134 -2.91 7.69 44.26
CA HIS A 134 -1.79 8.41 44.88
C HIS A 134 -0.72 8.86 43.87
N VAL A 135 -1.15 9.32 42.69
CA VAL A 135 -0.28 9.79 41.60
C VAL A 135 -0.49 11.29 41.37
N SER A 136 0.60 12.06 41.28
CA SER A 136 0.50 13.47 40.88
C SER A 136 0.23 13.62 39.39
N LYS A 137 -0.38 14.74 38.98
CA LYS A 137 -0.63 15.03 37.56
C LYS A 137 0.67 15.08 36.75
N GLU A 138 1.72 15.66 37.33
CA GLU A 138 3.03 15.78 36.70
C GLU A 138 3.69 14.41 36.51
N THR A 139 3.51 13.49 37.47
CA THR A 139 4.01 12.12 37.37
C THR A 139 3.28 11.37 36.26
N TYR A 140 1.95 11.52 36.18
CA TYR A 140 1.13 10.96 35.11
C TYR A 140 1.57 11.48 33.72
N GLU A 141 1.70 12.79 33.55
CA GLU A 141 2.11 13.41 32.29
C GLU A 141 3.56 13.04 31.91
N SER A 142 4.47 12.96 32.87
CA SER A 142 5.85 12.53 32.63
C SER A 142 5.92 11.08 32.17
N ALA A 143 5.08 10.22 32.74
CA ALA A 143 5.04 8.82 32.41
C ALA A 143 4.38 8.57 31.03
N LEU A 144 3.46 9.43 30.58
CA LEU A 144 2.93 9.40 29.20
C LEU A 144 4.00 9.69 28.12
N LYS A 145 5.10 10.38 28.48
CA LYS A 145 6.21 10.67 27.55
C LYS A 145 7.13 9.46 27.32
N ILE A 146 6.99 8.40 28.12
CA ILE A 146 7.87 7.25 28.06
C ILE A 146 7.23 6.16 27.19
N SER A 147 7.91 5.82 26.09
CA SER A 147 7.55 4.67 25.25
C SER A 147 8.72 3.65 25.12
N SER A 148 8.44 2.35 25.08
CA SER A 148 9.37 1.22 24.95
C SER A 148 9.26 0.57 23.57
N HIS A 149 8.27 0.94 22.78
CA HIS A 149 8.08 0.45 21.42
C HIS A 149 8.24 1.59 20.39
N GLY A 150 9.09 2.58 20.69
CA GLY A 150 9.29 3.76 19.84
C GLY A 150 8.19 4.81 20.00
N SER A 151 8.18 5.81 19.13
CA SER A 151 7.24 6.93 19.21
C SER A 151 5.79 6.49 18.97
N THR A 152 4.85 7.00 19.77
CA THR A 152 3.41 6.70 19.64
C THR A 152 2.57 7.96 19.86
N ILE A 153 1.45 8.07 19.16
CA ILE A 153 0.47 9.14 19.38
C ILE A 153 -0.51 8.71 20.46
N VAL A 154 -0.61 9.51 21.53
CA VAL A 154 -1.62 9.37 22.56
C VAL A 154 -2.65 10.48 22.37
N LEU A 155 -3.86 10.12 21.92
CA LEU A 155 -4.95 11.10 21.79
C LEU A 155 -5.54 11.46 23.15
N LYS A 156 -5.93 12.73 23.29
CA LYS A 156 -6.68 13.20 24.45
C LYS A 156 -8.05 12.52 24.50
N ARG A 157 -8.38 11.94 25.65
CA ARG A 157 -9.63 11.18 25.89
C ARG A 157 -10.20 11.51 27.26
N ASP A 158 -11.52 11.58 27.35
CA ASP A 158 -12.21 11.46 28.62
C ASP A 158 -12.24 9.98 29.07
N LEU A 159 -12.41 9.75 30.38
CA LEU A 159 -12.36 8.41 30.97
C LEU A 159 -13.44 7.46 30.42
N ASN A 160 -14.58 8.01 30.01
CA ASN A 160 -15.66 7.26 29.38
C ASN A 160 -15.46 7.04 27.86
N GLU A 161 -14.38 7.54 27.28
CA GLU A 161 -14.04 7.47 25.85
C GLU A 161 -12.88 6.50 25.56
N VAL A 162 -12.34 5.84 26.59
CA VAL A 162 -11.19 4.90 26.46
C VAL A 162 -11.46 3.78 25.43
N TRP A 163 -12.72 3.38 25.26
CA TRP A 163 -13.14 2.32 24.35
C TRP A 163 -13.61 2.82 22.98
N ILE A 164 -13.44 4.10 22.68
CA ILE A 164 -13.79 4.70 21.40
C ILE A 164 -12.57 4.66 20.50
N ASN A 165 -12.75 4.14 19.28
CA ASN A 165 -11.72 4.17 18.25
C ASN A 165 -11.41 5.58 17.77
N ASN A 166 -10.25 5.74 17.15
CA ASN A 166 -9.88 6.99 16.51
C ASN A 166 -10.62 7.09 15.17
N TYR A 167 -11.47 8.10 15.02
CA TYR A 167 -12.32 8.24 13.85
C TYR A 167 -12.31 9.68 13.32
N ASN A 168 -12.75 9.83 12.07
CA ASN A 168 -13.10 11.12 11.49
C ASN A 168 -14.64 11.22 11.42
N LEU A 169 -15.19 12.33 11.89
CA LEU A 169 -16.64 12.50 12.04
C LEU A 169 -17.38 12.42 10.69
N GLU A 170 -16.88 13.09 9.66
CA GLU A 170 -17.51 13.10 8.34
C GLU A 170 -17.48 11.71 7.70
N LEU A 171 -16.37 10.98 7.86
CA LEU A 171 -16.26 9.60 7.41
C LEU A 171 -17.22 8.68 8.16
N LEU A 172 -17.38 8.86 9.47
CA LEU A 172 -18.33 8.08 10.26
C LEU A 172 -19.77 8.32 9.82
N GLN A 173 -20.16 9.58 9.65
CA GLN A 173 -21.50 9.96 9.17
C GLN A 173 -21.82 9.38 7.79
N THR A 174 -20.82 9.39 6.89
CA THR A 174 -20.97 8.90 5.52
C THR A 174 -20.94 7.39 5.42
N SER A 175 -20.04 6.72 6.13
CA SER A 175 -19.81 5.28 5.99
C SER A 175 -20.66 4.42 6.90
N ARG A 176 -21.03 4.93 8.08
CA ARG A 176 -21.77 4.19 9.12
C ARG A 176 -21.13 2.82 9.41
N ALA A 177 -19.82 2.81 9.50
CA ALA A 177 -19.01 1.61 9.76
C ALA A 177 -17.94 1.93 10.81
N ASN A 178 -17.35 0.89 11.38
CA ASN A 178 -16.18 1.05 12.24
C ASN A 178 -15.03 1.66 11.44
N ILE A 179 -14.32 2.61 12.05
CA ILE A 179 -13.20 3.33 11.43
C ILE A 179 -12.07 3.36 12.45
N ASP A 180 -10.85 3.20 11.97
CA ASP A 180 -9.64 3.43 12.75
C ASP A 180 -8.68 4.26 11.88
N VAL A 181 -8.69 5.58 12.08
CA VAL A 181 -7.78 6.52 11.41
C VAL A 181 -6.67 6.89 12.37
N GLN A 182 -5.43 6.74 11.91
CA GLN A 182 -4.24 7.05 12.70
C GLN A 182 -3.26 7.87 11.86
N PHE A 183 -2.53 8.76 12.52
CA PHE A 183 -1.40 9.46 11.93
C PHE A 183 -0.19 8.52 11.87
N ILE A 184 0.48 8.49 10.72
CA ILE A 184 1.59 7.56 10.47
C ILE A 184 2.89 8.24 10.91
N LEU A 185 3.56 7.66 11.91
CA LEU A 185 4.86 8.13 12.40
C LEU A 185 6.02 7.52 11.61
N ASP A 186 5.90 6.24 11.25
CA ASP A 186 6.90 5.52 10.47
C ASP A 186 6.28 4.94 9.19
N PRO A 187 6.69 5.42 8.01
CA PRO A 187 6.25 4.86 6.73
C PRO A 187 6.57 3.36 6.60
N TYR A 188 7.69 2.88 7.15
CA TYR A 188 8.07 1.48 7.09
C TYR A 188 7.11 0.60 7.92
N ALA A 189 6.83 0.99 9.16
CA ALA A 189 5.81 0.33 9.99
C ALA A 189 4.44 0.28 9.27
N CYS A 190 4.02 1.37 8.62
CA CYS A 190 2.79 1.39 7.83
C CYS A 190 2.83 0.40 6.65
N ILE A 191 3.95 0.31 5.93
CA ILE A 191 4.11 -0.65 4.83
C ILE A 191 4.02 -2.08 5.37
N MET A 192 4.75 -2.39 6.45
CA MET A 192 4.74 -3.71 7.08
C MET A 192 3.34 -4.10 7.56
N TYR A 193 2.61 -3.15 8.17
CA TYR A 193 1.22 -3.32 8.54
C TYR A 193 0.37 -3.72 7.32
N ILE A 194 0.40 -2.96 6.23
CA ILE A 194 -0.40 -3.27 5.03
C ILE A 194 -0.01 -4.61 4.41
N VAL A 195 1.29 -4.90 4.32
CA VAL A 195 1.78 -6.18 3.79
C VAL A 195 1.23 -7.34 4.62
N SER A 196 1.17 -7.21 5.95
CA SER A 196 0.61 -8.25 6.82
C SER A 196 -0.84 -8.58 6.46
N TYR A 197 -1.68 -7.57 6.14
CA TYR A 197 -3.06 -7.77 5.72
C TYR A 197 -3.19 -8.30 4.28
N MET A 198 -2.26 -7.97 3.40
CA MET A 198 -2.21 -8.55 2.05
C MET A 198 -1.95 -10.06 2.09
N ILE A 199 -1.04 -10.51 2.96
CA ILE A 199 -0.60 -11.92 2.99
C ILE A 199 -1.38 -12.77 3.99
N LYS A 200 -2.23 -12.19 4.83
CA LYS A 200 -2.91 -12.88 5.94
C LYS A 200 -3.72 -14.10 5.49
N GLY A 201 -4.36 -14.02 4.32
CA GLY A 201 -5.06 -15.16 3.70
C GLY A 201 -4.17 -16.10 2.89
N GLU A 202 -2.95 -15.67 2.53
CA GLU A 202 -2.04 -16.42 1.64
C GLU A 202 -1.06 -17.32 2.40
N ASN A 203 -0.71 -16.98 3.63
CA ASN A 203 0.24 -17.75 4.45
C ASN A 203 -0.18 -19.22 4.63
N CYS A 204 -1.48 -19.50 4.74
CA CYS A 204 -2.00 -20.86 4.90
C CYS A 204 -1.90 -21.69 3.60
N VAL A 205 -1.98 -21.03 2.44
CA VAL A 205 -2.02 -21.70 1.12
C VAL A 205 -0.62 -21.86 0.53
N GLY A 206 0.29 -20.94 0.82
CA GLY A 206 1.63 -20.91 0.22
C GLY A 206 2.44 -22.19 0.44
N ASP A 207 2.45 -22.72 1.66
CA ASP A 207 3.24 -23.92 1.98
C ASP A 207 2.63 -25.19 1.39
N LEU A 208 1.30 -25.26 1.33
CA LEU A 208 0.57 -26.34 0.66
C LEU A 208 0.84 -26.36 -0.85
N LEU A 209 0.85 -25.19 -1.51
CA LEU A 209 1.20 -25.10 -2.93
C LEU A 209 2.67 -25.46 -3.19
N LYS A 210 3.60 -25.06 -2.32
CA LYS A 210 5.01 -25.45 -2.43
C LYS A 210 5.17 -26.96 -2.30
N ALA A 211 4.46 -27.60 -1.37
CA ALA A 211 4.49 -29.06 -1.21
C ALA A 211 3.94 -29.75 -2.47
N ALA A 212 2.77 -29.34 -2.94
CA ALA A 212 2.16 -29.86 -4.17
C ALA A 212 3.08 -29.69 -5.39
N ALA A 213 3.75 -28.54 -5.52
CA ALA A 213 4.69 -28.30 -6.61
C ALA A 213 5.93 -29.23 -6.53
N LYS A 214 6.50 -29.43 -5.33
CA LYS A 214 7.64 -30.34 -5.12
C LYS A 214 7.30 -31.79 -5.43
N GLU A 215 6.12 -32.26 -5.02
CA GLU A 215 5.64 -33.63 -5.27
C GLU A 215 5.40 -33.91 -6.76
N CYS A 216 5.23 -32.86 -7.59
CA CYS A 216 4.89 -32.98 -9.00
C CYS A 216 6.08 -32.81 -9.95
N ASN A 217 7.33 -32.82 -9.46
CA ASN A 217 8.50 -32.44 -10.24
C ASN A 217 8.84 -33.39 -11.43
N SER A 218 8.05 -34.44 -11.65
CA SER A 218 8.30 -35.52 -12.63
C SER A 218 7.22 -35.66 -13.72
N GLY A 219 6.42 -34.63 -14.02
CA GLY A 219 5.37 -34.66 -15.05
C GLY A 219 5.42 -33.49 -16.04
N ASP A 220 4.59 -33.54 -17.09
CA ASP A 220 4.44 -32.41 -18.02
C ASP A 220 3.86 -31.17 -17.30
N VAL A 221 4.21 -29.97 -17.78
CA VAL A 221 3.82 -28.69 -17.15
C VAL A 221 2.31 -28.58 -16.95
N LYS A 222 1.51 -29.16 -17.86
CA LYS A 222 0.04 -29.14 -17.77
C LYS A 222 -0.46 -29.98 -16.59
N THR A 223 0.09 -31.16 -16.36
CA THR A 223 -0.28 -32.01 -15.23
C THR A 223 0.17 -31.40 -13.91
N GLN A 224 1.38 -30.82 -13.88
CA GLN A 224 1.87 -30.08 -12.72
C GLN A 224 0.92 -28.95 -12.34
N MET A 225 0.53 -28.11 -13.31
CA MET A 225 -0.41 -27.02 -13.10
C MET A 225 -1.79 -27.50 -12.61
N LYS A 226 -2.31 -28.61 -13.15
CA LYS A 226 -3.59 -29.17 -12.69
C LYS A 226 -3.55 -29.62 -11.24
N LYS A 227 -2.46 -30.26 -10.79
CA LYS A 227 -2.31 -30.72 -9.40
C LYS A 227 -2.19 -29.54 -8.43
N VAL A 228 -1.38 -28.53 -8.78
CA VAL A 228 -1.28 -27.29 -7.99
C VAL A 228 -2.63 -26.57 -7.92
N ALA A 229 -3.37 -26.50 -9.03
CA ALA A 229 -4.70 -25.90 -9.06
C ALA A 229 -5.73 -26.67 -8.23
N ALA A 230 -5.69 -28.01 -8.24
CA ALA A 230 -6.56 -28.83 -7.40
C ALA A 230 -6.28 -28.64 -5.91
N ALA A 231 -5.01 -28.62 -5.53
CA ALA A 231 -4.57 -28.34 -4.16
C ALA A 231 -5.09 -26.95 -3.71
N PHE A 232 -4.89 -25.93 -4.54
CA PHE A 232 -5.40 -24.57 -4.28
C PHE A 232 -6.92 -24.53 -4.10
N LYS A 233 -7.68 -25.18 -5.00
CA LYS A 233 -9.14 -25.15 -4.97
C LYS A 233 -9.70 -25.81 -3.73
N ASN A 234 -9.09 -26.90 -3.27
CA ASN A 234 -9.58 -27.69 -2.15
C ASN A 234 -9.18 -27.11 -0.78
N SER A 235 -8.05 -26.39 -0.70
CA SER A 235 -7.56 -25.84 0.56
C SER A 235 -8.04 -24.43 0.85
N ARG A 236 -8.53 -23.70 -0.17
CA ARG A 236 -8.84 -22.29 -0.03
C ARG A 236 -10.30 -22.06 0.34
N GLU A 237 -10.50 -21.59 1.56
CA GLU A 237 -11.79 -21.09 2.03
C GLU A 237 -12.00 -19.65 1.56
N VAL A 238 -13.23 -19.35 1.11
CA VAL A 238 -13.64 -18.03 0.62
C VAL A 238 -15.00 -17.72 1.21
N SER A 239 -15.14 -16.56 1.85
CA SER A 239 -16.43 -16.11 2.39
C SER A 239 -17.43 -15.81 1.26
N ALA A 240 -18.73 -15.88 1.54
CA ALA A 240 -19.75 -15.52 0.56
C ALA A 240 -19.57 -14.10 0.01
N GLN A 241 -19.18 -13.15 0.85
CA GLN A 241 -18.93 -11.76 0.44
C GLN A 241 -17.69 -11.64 -0.46
N GLU A 242 -16.61 -12.35 -0.13
CA GLU A 242 -15.42 -12.39 -0.99
C GLU A 242 -15.75 -13.02 -2.36
N ALA A 243 -16.55 -14.10 -2.36
CA ALA A 243 -16.98 -14.77 -3.60
C ALA A 243 -17.76 -13.81 -4.51
N VAL A 244 -18.74 -13.08 -3.96
CA VAL A 244 -19.50 -12.05 -4.70
C VAL A 244 -18.57 -10.95 -5.21
N TYR A 245 -17.67 -10.44 -4.36
CA TYR A 245 -16.71 -9.40 -4.73
C TYR A 245 -15.83 -9.81 -5.91
N ARG A 246 -15.34 -11.06 -5.90
CA ARG A 246 -14.55 -11.65 -6.99
C ARG A 246 -15.38 -11.89 -8.25
N GLN A 247 -16.60 -12.41 -8.11
CA GLN A 247 -17.49 -12.67 -9.24
C GLN A 247 -17.87 -11.37 -9.97
N LEU A 248 -18.06 -10.28 -9.24
CA LEU A 248 -18.30 -8.95 -9.79
C LEU A 248 -17.02 -8.26 -10.28
N SER A 249 -15.86 -8.93 -10.24
CA SER A 249 -14.56 -8.37 -10.63
C SER A 249 -14.23 -7.06 -9.92
N MET A 250 -14.68 -6.92 -8.67
CA MET A 250 -14.40 -5.73 -7.89
C MET A 250 -12.91 -5.71 -7.49
N PRO A 251 -12.22 -4.55 -7.53
CA PRO A 251 -10.78 -4.49 -7.23
C PRO A 251 -10.49 -4.77 -5.75
N LEU A 252 -9.70 -5.81 -5.45
CA LEU A 252 -9.24 -6.14 -4.08
C LEU A 252 -8.12 -5.23 -3.58
N LYS A 253 -7.54 -4.44 -4.49
CA LYS A 253 -6.47 -3.49 -4.24
C LYS A 253 -6.68 -2.29 -5.13
N ARG A 254 -6.43 -1.09 -4.62
CA ARG A 254 -6.26 0.12 -5.43
C ARG A 254 -5.06 0.91 -4.99
N SER A 255 -4.43 1.56 -5.95
CA SER A 255 -3.28 2.44 -5.76
C SER A 255 -3.46 3.67 -6.64
N SER A 256 -3.08 4.82 -6.10
CA SER A 256 -3.02 6.09 -6.84
C SER A 256 -1.95 6.11 -7.94
N ARG A 257 -0.93 5.25 -7.83
CA ARG A 257 0.14 5.08 -8.83
C ARG A 257 0.11 3.65 -9.39
N GLN A 258 0.22 3.56 -10.72
CA GLN A 258 0.40 2.27 -11.40
C GLN A 258 1.83 1.77 -11.16
N VAL A 259 1.99 0.47 -10.98
CA VAL A 259 3.31 -0.19 -11.02
C VAL A 259 3.47 -0.82 -12.40
N VAL A 260 4.56 -0.51 -13.11
CA VAL A 260 4.86 -1.05 -14.44
C VAL A 260 6.16 -1.82 -14.38
N PHE A 261 6.12 -3.09 -14.78
CA PHE A 261 7.32 -3.91 -14.86
C PHE A 261 8.06 -3.69 -16.18
N ILE A 262 9.37 -3.45 -16.11
CA ILE A 262 10.26 -3.34 -17.26
C ILE A 262 11.07 -4.63 -17.35
N ASN A 263 10.89 -5.38 -18.44
CA ASN A 263 11.67 -6.59 -18.69
C ASN A 263 13.03 -6.23 -19.31
N THR A 264 14.06 -6.17 -18.47
CA THR A 264 15.43 -5.84 -18.88
C THR A 264 16.26 -7.05 -19.31
N ASN A 265 15.67 -8.24 -19.46
CA ASN A 265 16.39 -9.44 -19.91
C ASN A 265 16.98 -9.25 -21.33
N PRO A 266 17.98 -10.04 -21.73
CA PRO A 266 18.42 -10.16 -23.13
C PRO A 266 17.25 -10.47 -24.08
N LYS A 267 17.28 -9.97 -25.32
CA LYS A 267 16.17 -10.06 -26.29
C LYS A 267 15.69 -11.50 -26.49
N ASP A 268 16.61 -12.47 -26.54
CA ASP A 268 16.37 -13.92 -26.65
C ASP A 268 15.68 -14.52 -25.41
N LYS A 269 15.81 -13.90 -24.24
CA LYS A 269 15.22 -14.36 -22.97
C LYS A 269 13.94 -13.59 -22.60
N ARG A 270 13.48 -12.65 -23.42
CA ARG A 270 12.25 -11.91 -23.13
C ARG A 270 11.04 -12.71 -23.55
N VAL A 271 10.11 -12.88 -22.62
CA VAL A 271 8.79 -13.44 -22.92
C VAL A 271 7.97 -12.40 -23.67
N ALA A 272 7.47 -12.77 -24.84
CA ALA A 272 6.55 -11.96 -25.64
C ALA A 272 5.13 -12.53 -25.56
N MET A 273 4.13 -11.65 -25.62
CA MET A 273 2.72 -12.02 -25.55
C MET A 273 2.20 -12.23 -26.96
N LEU A 274 1.59 -13.37 -27.25
CA LEU A 274 0.94 -13.61 -28.54
C LEU A 274 -0.27 -12.68 -28.72
N LYS A 275 -0.54 -12.30 -29.96
CA LYS A 275 -1.83 -11.73 -30.33
C LYS A 275 -2.93 -12.78 -30.12
N ARG A 276 -4.19 -12.33 -30.05
CA ARG A 276 -5.30 -13.29 -29.90
C ARG A 276 -5.37 -14.20 -31.12
N LYS A 277 -5.75 -15.45 -30.90
CA LYS A 277 -5.80 -16.48 -31.96
C LYS A 277 -6.65 -16.06 -33.16
N ASP A 278 -7.79 -15.42 -32.92
CA ASP A 278 -8.68 -14.92 -33.98
C ASP A 278 -8.07 -13.81 -34.86
N VAL A 279 -7.05 -13.12 -34.34
CA VAL A 279 -6.29 -12.13 -35.10
C VAL A 279 -5.15 -12.83 -35.84
N ILE A 280 -4.43 -13.74 -35.17
CA ILE A 280 -3.32 -14.51 -35.77
C ILE A 280 -3.81 -15.35 -36.96
N ASP A 281 -4.96 -16.02 -36.83
CA ASP A 281 -5.51 -16.86 -37.90
C ASP A 281 -5.90 -16.04 -39.15
N LYS A 282 -5.88 -14.70 -39.10
CA LYS A 282 -6.16 -13.76 -40.21
C LYS A 282 -4.93 -12.96 -40.67
N MET A 283 -3.77 -13.22 -40.09
CA MET A 283 -2.52 -12.54 -40.44
C MET A 283 -1.88 -13.17 -41.67
N GLU A 284 -1.14 -12.37 -42.41
CA GLU A 284 -0.21 -12.87 -43.42
C GLU A 284 1.03 -13.50 -42.74
N ASP A 285 1.70 -14.43 -43.42
CA ASP A 285 2.82 -15.20 -42.85
C ASP A 285 4.01 -14.32 -42.40
N ASP A 286 4.14 -13.12 -42.98
CA ASP A 286 5.22 -12.18 -42.70
C ASP A 286 4.91 -11.19 -41.56
N GLU A 287 3.69 -11.24 -40.98
CA GLU A 287 3.30 -10.36 -39.88
C GLU A 287 3.83 -10.83 -38.52
N ASP A 288 4.26 -9.88 -37.68
CA ASP A 288 4.62 -10.17 -36.30
C ASP A 288 3.38 -10.60 -35.49
N PHE A 289 3.31 -11.88 -35.12
CA PHE A 289 2.22 -12.44 -34.33
C PHE A 289 2.32 -12.09 -32.82
N PHE A 290 3.37 -11.39 -32.38
CA PHE A 290 3.51 -10.88 -31.02
C PHE A 290 2.85 -9.51 -30.83
N GLN A 291 2.35 -9.27 -29.62
CA GLN A 291 1.87 -7.96 -29.20
C GLN A 291 3.03 -6.99 -29.08
N THR A 292 2.84 -5.77 -29.58
CA THR A 292 3.81 -4.68 -29.39
C THR A 292 4.12 -4.51 -27.90
N SER A 293 5.39 -4.59 -27.55
CA SER A 293 5.93 -4.55 -26.20
C SER A 293 6.16 -3.10 -25.71
N LEU A 294 6.50 -2.94 -24.43
CA LEU A 294 6.91 -1.63 -23.90
C LEU A 294 8.19 -1.13 -24.60
N LEU A 295 9.13 -2.03 -24.89
CA LEU A 295 10.41 -1.70 -25.51
C LEU A 295 10.19 -1.26 -26.96
N ASP A 296 9.39 -1.99 -27.73
CA ASP A 296 9.12 -1.63 -29.13
C ASP A 296 8.55 -0.20 -29.23
N ARG A 297 7.69 0.19 -28.26
CA ARG A 297 7.15 1.54 -28.16
C ARG A 297 8.20 2.58 -27.79
N TYR A 298 9.13 2.23 -26.90
CA TYR A 298 10.24 3.11 -26.54
C TYR A 298 11.20 3.33 -27.71
N GLN A 299 11.51 2.29 -28.50
CA GLN A 299 12.32 2.39 -29.71
C GLN A 299 11.63 3.27 -30.78
N ALA A 300 10.30 3.14 -30.91
CA ALA A 300 9.47 3.93 -31.81
C ALA A 300 9.04 5.29 -31.25
N ARG A 301 9.66 5.81 -30.19
CA ARG A 301 9.31 7.13 -29.65
C ARG A 301 9.59 8.24 -30.69
N PRO A 302 8.81 9.35 -30.68
CA PRO A 302 9.05 10.50 -31.55
C PRO A 302 10.38 11.20 -31.21
N ASP A 303 10.93 11.95 -32.17
CA ASP A 303 12.21 12.64 -31.99
C ASP A 303 12.20 13.68 -30.86
N SER A 304 11.02 14.18 -30.49
CA SER A 304 10.86 15.06 -29.31
C SER A 304 11.17 14.38 -27.97
N LEU A 305 11.30 13.05 -27.95
CA LEU A 305 11.62 12.26 -26.76
C LEU A 305 12.97 11.54 -26.93
N GLU A 306 13.87 12.03 -27.78
CA GLU A 306 15.13 11.31 -28.07
C GLU A 306 15.98 11.09 -26.82
N ASP A 307 16.12 12.14 -26.01
CA ASP A 307 16.94 12.16 -24.79
C ASP A 307 16.26 11.50 -23.59
N VAL A 308 15.01 11.06 -23.73
CA VAL A 308 14.27 10.42 -22.63
C VAL A 308 14.74 8.98 -22.48
N THR A 309 15.07 8.61 -21.24
CA THR A 309 15.50 7.26 -20.88
C THR A 309 14.33 6.26 -20.87
N LEU A 310 14.61 4.96 -20.89
CA LEU A 310 13.55 3.94 -20.81
C LEU A 310 12.78 4.04 -19.48
N ALA A 311 13.48 4.32 -18.38
CA ALA A 311 12.87 4.51 -17.07
C ALA A 311 11.88 5.68 -17.08
N GLU A 312 12.29 6.85 -17.56
CA GLU A 312 11.45 8.04 -17.64
C GLU A 312 10.28 7.87 -18.61
N PHE A 313 10.52 7.25 -19.77
CA PHE A 313 9.49 6.96 -20.75
C PHE A 313 8.40 6.08 -20.14
N THR A 314 8.79 5.01 -19.45
CA THR A 314 7.88 4.07 -18.80
C THR A 314 7.12 4.71 -17.65
N ALA A 315 7.81 5.50 -16.84
CA ALA A 315 7.24 6.22 -15.71
C ALA A 315 6.22 7.28 -16.17
N SER A 316 6.53 8.02 -17.23
CA SER A 316 5.77 9.21 -17.65
C SER A 316 4.69 8.93 -18.69
N TYR A 317 4.82 7.88 -19.50
CA TYR A 317 3.91 7.63 -20.63
C TYR A 317 3.16 6.31 -20.49
N ARG A 318 1.99 6.24 -21.14
CA ARG A 318 1.19 5.02 -21.26
C ARG A 318 0.72 4.81 -22.69
N PRO A 319 0.67 3.57 -23.19
CA PRO A 319 0.05 3.28 -24.47
C PRO A 319 -1.45 3.62 -24.43
N MET A 320 -1.94 4.19 -25.53
CA MET A 320 -3.37 4.39 -25.78
C MET A 320 -3.89 3.26 -26.65
N TYR A 321 -4.76 2.43 -26.09
CA TYR A 321 -5.49 1.41 -26.84
C TYR A 321 -6.81 2.02 -27.31
N THR A 322 -6.79 2.81 -28.38
CA THR A 322 -8.02 3.31 -29.00
C THR A 322 -8.70 2.18 -29.77
N LYS A 323 -10.00 1.95 -29.50
CA LYS A 323 -10.87 1.29 -30.49
C LYS A 323 -11.12 2.30 -31.61
N SER A 324 -10.93 1.88 -32.85
CA SER A 324 -11.04 2.63 -34.12
C SER A 324 -9.84 3.52 -34.51
N VAL A 325 -9.23 3.10 -35.61
CA VAL A 325 -8.34 3.86 -36.49
C VAL A 325 -9.24 4.71 -37.38
N THR A 326 -9.64 5.90 -36.93
CA THR A 326 -10.17 6.91 -37.84
C THR A 326 -10.03 8.27 -37.18
N SER A 327 -8.88 8.90 -37.40
CA SER A 327 -8.72 10.35 -37.62
C SER A 327 -7.24 10.66 -37.60
N GLN A 328 -6.71 10.85 -38.80
CA GLN A 328 -5.38 11.39 -39.04
C GLN A 328 -5.25 12.80 -38.43
N LYS A 329 -4.03 13.09 -37.95
CA LYS A 329 -3.45 14.44 -37.86
C LYS A 329 -4.31 15.52 -37.18
N GLN A 330 -4.52 15.39 -35.87
CA GLN A 330 -4.58 16.57 -35.01
C GLN A 330 -3.66 16.35 -33.82
N GLN A 331 -2.59 17.16 -33.75
CA GLN A 331 -1.88 17.35 -32.49
C GLN A 331 -2.92 17.89 -31.50
N ASP A 332 -3.19 17.11 -30.45
CA ASP A 332 -3.99 17.57 -29.33
C ASP A 332 -3.33 18.85 -28.79
N SER A 333 -4.07 19.96 -28.74
CA SER A 333 -3.60 21.29 -28.34
C SER A 333 -2.97 21.32 -26.94
N SER A 334 -3.16 20.25 -26.16
CA SER A 334 -2.56 20.06 -24.84
C SER A 334 -1.13 19.47 -24.85
N GLY A 335 -0.62 18.98 -25.99
CA GLY A 335 0.71 18.33 -26.09
C GLY A 335 0.85 17.02 -25.31
N ARG A 336 -0.23 16.50 -24.71
CA ARG A 336 -0.20 15.31 -23.84
C ARG A 336 -0.22 13.98 -24.58
N LYS A 337 -0.55 13.97 -25.87
CA LYS A 337 -0.64 12.76 -26.71
C LYS A 337 0.38 12.83 -27.83
N LEU A 338 1.13 11.76 -28.02
CA LEU A 338 2.19 11.66 -29.00
C LEU A 338 2.00 10.40 -29.85
N HIS A 339 2.27 10.52 -31.14
CA HIS A 339 2.27 9.39 -32.05
C HIS A 339 3.62 8.68 -31.99
N LEU A 340 3.57 7.36 -31.91
CA LEU A 340 4.75 6.53 -32.10
C LEU A 340 5.06 6.43 -33.60
N LYS A 341 6.35 6.28 -33.90
CA LYS A 341 6.84 5.98 -35.26
C LYS A 341 6.36 4.61 -35.71
N HIS A 342 6.48 4.36 -37.02
CA HIS A 342 6.18 3.06 -37.64
C HIS A 342 4.76 2.53 -37.40
N GLY A 343 3.80 3.42 -37.15
CA GLY A 343 2.40 3.03 -36.95
C GLY A 343 2.11 2.27 -35.66
N LEU A 344 3.00 2.28 -34.65
CA LEU A 344 2.81 1.54 -33.38
C LEU A 344 1.79 2.17 -32.41
N GLY A 345 0.95 3.08 -32.91
CA GLY A 345 -0.14 3.72 -32.16
C GLY A 345 0.28 5.01 -31.46
N MET A 346 -0.43 5.35 -30.39
CA MET A 346 -0.22 6.59 -29.62
C MET A 346 0.15 6.30 -28.17
N ILE A 347 0.89 7.23 -27.58
CA ILE A 347 1.14 7.29 -26.14
C ILE A 347 0.55 8.58 -25.57
N ALA A 348 0.19 8.53 -24.30
CA ALA A 348 -0.24 9.70 -23.55
C ALA A 348 0.64 9.89 -22.30
N LYS A 349 0.98 11.14 -22.01
CA LYS A 349 1.62 11.52 -20.75
C LYS A 349 0.65 11.26 -19.60
N ARG A 350 1.14 10.62 -18.55
CA ARG A 350 0.38 10.31 -17.33
C ARG A 350 0.17 11.59 -16.52
N GLN A 351 -0.90 11.60 -15.74
CA GLN A 351 -1.13 12.66 -14.76
C GLN A 351 -0.28 12.46 -13.50
N LYS A 352 0.00 11.19 -13.17
CA LYS A 352 0.90 10.78 -12.09
C LYS A 352 1.81 9.70 -12.64
N ASP A 353 3.11 9.85 -12.42
CA ASP A 353 4.09 8.90 -12.92
C ASP A 353 3.87 7.51 -12.28
N ALA A 354 4.11 6.50 -13.11
CA ALA A 354 4.10 5.12 -12.68
C ALA A 354 5.37 4.79 -11.91
N VAL A 355 5.24 3.91 -10.91
CA VAL A 355 6.38 3.30 -10.25
C VAL A 355 6.90 2.20 -11.17
N ILE A 356 8.16 2.32 -11.59
CA ILE A 356 8.81 1.28 -12.39
C ILE A 356 9.33 0.16 -11.47
N ARG A 357 9.18 -1.08 -11.92
CA ARG A 357 9.75 -2.26 -11.27
C ARG A 357 10.57 -3.03 -12.30
N TYR A 358 11.73 -3.51 -11.91
CA TYR A 358 12.58 -4.33 -12.76
C TYR A 358 13.30 -5.35 -11.90
N GLN A 359 13.90 -6.35 -12.54
CA GLN A 359 14.77 -7.31 -11.86
C GLN A 359 16.11 -6.64 -11.58
N ILE A 360 16.59 -6.71 -10.35
CA ILE A 360 17.92 -6.22 -9.96
C ILE A 360 18.85 -7.45 -9.91
N PRO A 361 19.75 -7.64 -10.89
CA PRO A 361 20.70 -8.74 -10.85
C PRO A 361 21.62 -8.58 -9.64
N ASN A 362 22.09 -9.70 -9.09
CA ASN A 362 23.07 -9.64 -8.02
C ASN A 362 24.42 -9.17 -8.59
N ILE A 363 24.93 -8.03 -8.13
CA ILE A 363 26.15 -7.43 -8.67
C ILE A 363 27.38 -8.33 -8.57
N THR A 364 27.50 -9.15 -7.51
CA THR A 364 28.68 -10.01 -7.31
C THR A 364 28.63 -11.29 -8.14
N LYS A 365 27.43 -11.76 -8.51
CA LYS A 365 27.25 -12.99 -9.31
C LYS A 365 27.04 -12.72 -10.80
N HIS A 366 26.42 -11.59 -11.14
CA HIS A 366 25.93 -11.26 -12.47
C HIS A 366 26.21 -9.79 -12.79
N GLU A 367 27.48 -9.39 -12.65
CA GLU A 367 27.95 -8.01 -12.82
C GLU A 367 27.57 -7.42 -14.19
N GLU A 368 27.83 -8.14 -15.28
CA GLU A 368 27.51 -7.69 -16.64
C GLU A 368 26.00 -7.45 -16.82
N GLU A 369 25.16 -8.36 -16.30
CA GLU A 369 23.71 -8.23 -16.37
C GLU A 369 23.21 -7.03 -15.53
N PHE A 370 23.86 -6.78 -14.38
CA PHE A 370 23.57 -5.65 -13.52
C PHE A 370 23.82 -4.31 -14.24
N PHE A 371 25.03 -4.12 -14.80
CA PHE A 371 25.36 -2.89 -15.51
C PHE A 371 24.58 -2.74 -16.82
N ARG A 372 24.34 -3.84 -17.56
CA ARG A 372 23.45 -3.82 -18.73
C ARG A 372 22.05 -3.34 -18.35
N THR A 373 21.51 -3.79 -17.22
CA THR A 373 20.19 -3.37 -16.72
C THR A 373 20.16 -1.87 -16.43
N LEU A 374 21.20 -1.32 -15.79
CA LEU A 374 21.29 0.11 -15.51
C LEU A 374 21.40 0.95 -16.79
N LEU A 375 22.25 0.55 -17.73
CA LEU A 375 22.38 1.23 -19.02
C LEU A 375 21.07 1.19 -19.80
N MET A 376 20.40 0.04 -19.82
CA MET A 376 19.11 -0.09 -20.50
C MET A 376 18.03 0.84 -19.91
N LEU A 377 18.08 1.11 -18.61
CA LEU A 377 17.09 1.94 -17.92
C LEU A 377 17.41 3.44 -17.99
N TYR A 378 18.68 3.81 -17.85
CA TYR A 378 19.11 5.19 -17.56
C TYR A 378 19.99 5.81 -18.66
N LEU A 379 20.29 5.08 -19.74
CA LEU A 379 20.84 5.66 -20.98
C LEU A 379 19.70 5.81 -21.99
N SER A 380 19.68 6.92 -22.73
CA SER A 380 18.81 7.07 -23.90
C SER A 380 19.36 6.24 -25.07
N TRP A 381 18.53 5.43 -25.71
CA TRP A 381 18.92 4.57 -26.85
C TRP A 381 17.73 4.30 -27.75
N ARG A 382 17.95 4.09 -29.06
CA ARG A 382 16.91 3.57 -29.97
C ARG A 382 17.09 2.09 -30.24
N GLU A 383 18.32 1.64 -30.42
CA GLU A 383 18.67 0.23 -30.55
C GLU A 383 19.55 -0.26 -29.40
N GLU A 384 19.32 -1.47 -28.91
CA GLU A 384 20.13 -2.02 -27.80
C GLU A 384 21.61 -2.17 -28.15
N ALA A 385 21.93 -2.25 -29.44
CA ALA A 385 23.31 -2.29 -29.93
C ALA A 385 24.10 -1.00 -29.58
N GLU A 386 23.43 0.16 -29.50
CA GLU A 386 24.05 1.45 -29.16
C GLU A 386 24.65 1.42 -27.74
N MET A 387 24.02 0.67 -26.83
CA MET A 387 24.52 0.52 -25.46
C MET A 387 25.87 -0.19 -25.42
N LYS A 388 26.13 -1.17 -26.29
CA LYS A 388 27.39 -1.95 -26.29
C LYS A 388 28.61 -1.07 -26.60
N GLY A 389 28.46 -0.07 -27.46
CA GLY A 389 29.51 0.90 -27.75
C GLY A 389 29.85 1.78 -26.55
N THR A 390 28.83 2.13 -25.75
CA THR A 390 28.97 2.94 -24.54
C THR A 390 29.59 2.14 -23.40
N VAL A 391 29.21 0.86 -23.24
CA VAL A 391 29.80 -0.08 -22.26
C VAL A 391 31.32 -0.12 -22.40
N LEU A 392 31.88 -0.20 -23.61
CA LEU A 392 33.33 -0.26 -23.82
C LEU A 392 34.07 1.00 -23.33
N LEU A 393 33.43 2.16 -23.40
CA LEU A 393 33.98 3.44 -22.93
C LEU A 393 33.90 3.54 -21.40
N THR A 394 32.75 3.24 -20.80
CA THR A 394 32.57 3.27 -19.34
C THR A 394 33.32 2.15 -18.64
N TRP A 395 33.42 0.96 -19.22
CA TRP A 395 34.17 -0.18 -18.65
C TRP A 395 35.68 0.10 -18.64
N ARG A 396 36.21 0.77 -19.67
CA ARG A 396 37.60 1.27 -19.66
C ARG A 396 37.82 2.42 -18.67
N HIS A 397 36.79 3.22 -18.37
CA HIS A 397 36.90 4.35 -17.44
C HIS A 397 36.82 3.88 -15.98
N LEU A 398 35.84 3.03 -15.66
CA LEU A 398 35.64 2.44 -14.33
C LEU A 398 36.84 1.57 -13.90
N ASN A 399 37.39 0.75 -14.80
CA ASN A 399 38.59 -0.05 -14.50
C ASN A 399 39.90 0.75 -14.47
N LYS A 400 39.91 2.01 -14.93
CA LYS A 400 41.08 2.90 -14.75
C LYS A 400 41.06 3.63 -13.41
N THR A 401 39.89 3.82 -12.81
CA THR A 401 39.76 4.51 -11.51
C THR A 401 39.99 3.61 -10.30
N GLU A 402 40.06 2.29 -10.44
CA GLU A 402 40.40 1.36 -9.34
C GLU A 402 41.89 0.97 -9.27
N LYS A 403 42.77 1.66 -10.02
CA LYS A 403 44.23 1.44 -9.97
C LYS A 403 45.04 2.69 -9.57
N LEU A 404 44.52 3.49 -8.64
CA LEU A 404 45.31 4.49 -7.91
C LEU A 404 45.04 4.40 -6.42
#